data_AF-A0A9R1JWY4-F1
#
_entry.id   AF-A0A9R1JWY4-F1
#
_cell.length_a   1.000
_cell.length_b   1.000
_cell.length_c   1.000
_cell.angle_alpha   90.00
_cell.angle_beta   90.00
_cell.angle_gamma   90.00
#
_symmetry.space_group_name_H-M   'P 1'
#
loop_
_entity.id
_entity.type
_entity.pdbx_description
1 polymer ?
#
loop_
_entity_poly.entity_id
_entity_poly.type
_entity_poly.pdbx_seq_one_letter_code
_entity_poly.pdbx_strand_id
1 'polypeptide(L)'
;MMHVIRVDIKPASNVLEHMILDESAEPMNLPLALLQHVTEDFAENRQIGRGGFGVVYRGDLQNGSVAVKRLLNSHTIEEEPFNREAISLISVKHKNVVRFLGYCANTENKAMLHAEPGKALKYVFVEIRERLLCFEYINNGSLDKYLTDELRGLEWHTRYQIIRGICDGLVYLHKEKGIVHRDMKPANILLDHRMIPKITDFGISKFLNGATHAVASNRIGSL
;
A
#
# COMPACT_ATOMS: atom_id res chain seq x y z
N MET A 1 27.83 -26.77 -7.10
CA MET A 1 26.78 -26.27 -8.02
C MET A 1 25.49 -26.21 -7.23
N MET A 2 25.16 -25.08 -6.59
CA MET A 2 23.89 -24.96 -5.85
C MET A 2 22.76 -24.90 -6.87
N HIS A 3 21.91 -25.92 -6.87
CA HIS A 3 20.62 -25.85 -7.55
C HIS A 3 19.76 -24.81 -6.83
N VAL A 4 19.67 -23.62 -7.42
CA VAL A 4 18.61 -22.68 -7.11
C VAL A 4 17.33 -23.38 -7.56
N ILE A 5 16.50 -23.80 -6.61
CA ILE A 5 15.13 -24.22 -6.90
C ILE A 5 14.46 -23.01 -7.54
N ARG A 6 14.31 -23.02 -8.87
CA ARG A 6 13.42 -22.10 -9.56
C ARG A 6 12.01 -22.48 -9.11
N VAL A 7 11.51 -21.80 -8.08
CA VAL A 7 10.06 -21.71 -7.88
C VAL A 7 9.51 -21.19 -9.21
N ASP A 8 8.63 -21.94 -9.84
CA ASP A 8 8.05 -21.53 -11.11
C ASP A 8 7.20 -20.28 -10.83
N ILE A 9 7.70 -19.11 -11.22
CA ILE A 9 7.11 -17.82 -10.80
C ILE A 9 5.89 -17.46 -11.68
N LYS A 10 5.81 -18.01 -12.90
CA LYS A 10 4.66 -17.86 -13.81
C LYS A 10 3.31 -18.26 -13.17
N PRO A 11 3.19 -19.41 -12.47
CA PRO A 11 1.94 -19.72 -11.77
C PRO A 11 1.61 -18.75 -10.63
N ALA A 12 2.60 -18.05 -10.05
CA ALA A 12 2.36 -17.09 -8.98
C ALA A 12 1.87 -15.73 -9.51
N SER A 13 2.34 -15.25 -10.66
CA SER A 13 1.81 -14.02 -11.29
C SER A 13 0.35 -14.19 -11.73
N ASN A 14 -0.05 -15.40 -12.13
CA ASN A 14 -1.43 -15.74 -12.45
C ASN A 14 -2.40 -15.44 -11.30
N VAL A 15 -1.95 -15.51 -10.04
CA VAL A 15 -2.78 -15.19 -8.88
C VAL A 15 -3.18 -13.72 -8.90
N LEU A 16 -2.22 -12.81 -9.01
CA LEU A 16 -2.51 -11.37 -9.08
C LEU A 16 -3.29 -11.01 -10.35
N GLU A 17 -3.01 -11.68 -11.47
CA GLU A 17 -3.76 -11.50 -12.72
C GLU A 17 -5.23 -11.91 -12.58
N HIS A 18 -5.50 -13.05 -11.96
CA HIS A 18 -6.87 -13.47 -11.65
C HIS A 18 -7.54 -12.45 -10.72
N MET A 19 -6.82 -12.02 -9.68
CA MET A 19 -7.36 -11.04 -8.74
C MET A 19 -7.77 -9.76 -9.45
N ILE A 20 -6.91 -9.12 -10.26
CA ILE A 20 -7.27 -7.84 -10.92
C ILE A 20 -8.48 -7.94 -11.86
N LEU A 21 -8.77 -9.14 -12.38
CA LEU A 21 -9.94 -9.39 -13.25
C LEU A 21 -11.19 -9.76 -12.45
N ASP A 22 -11.03 -10.44 -11.32
CA ASP A 22 -12.11 -10.86 -10.44
C ASP A 22 -12.33 -9.85 -9.30
N GLU A 23 -13.33 -9.00 -9.46
CA GLU A 23 -13.74 -8.04 -8.42
C GLU A 23 -14.21 -8.74 -7.13
N SER A 24 -14.58 -10.03 -7.17
CA SER A 24 -14.98 -10.82 -6.00
C SER A 24 -13.80 -11.38 -5.20
N ALA A 25 -12.60 -11.41 -5.77
CA ALA A 25 -11.41 -11.93 -5.10
C ALA A 25 -11.11 -11.17 -3.80
N GLU A 26 -10.95 -11.93 -2.72
CA GLU A 26 -10.60 -11.41 -1.39
C GLU A 26 -9.08 -11.21 -1.25
N PRO A 27 -8.62 -10.23 -0.45
CA PRO A 27 -7.20 -10.02 -0.19
C PRO A 27 -6.55 -11.25 0.46
N MET A 28 -5.31 -11.57 0.06
CA MET A 28 -4.59 -12.75 0.58
C MET A 28 -3.14 -12.46 0.99
N ASN A 29 -2.49 -13.43 1.64
CA ASN A 29 -1.05 -13.40 1.85
C ASN A 29 -0.32 -13.71 0.52
N LEU A 30 0.55 -12.81 0.11
CA LEU A 30 1.30 -12.85 -1.15
C LEU A 30 2.76 -13.20 -0.86
N PRO A 31 3.34 -14.24 -1.51
CA PRO A 31 4.74 -14.59 -1.35
C PRO A 31 5.67 -13.42 -1.69
N LEU A 32 6.74 -13.22 -0.92
CA LEU A 32 7.73 -12.17 -1.19
C LEU A 32 8.30 -12.31 -2.61
N ALA A 33 8.62 -13.53 -3.04
CA ALA A 33 9.16 -13.83 -4.37
C ALA A 33 8.23 -13.37 -5.51
N LEU A 34 6.91 -13.43 -5.31
CA LEU A 34 5.93 -12.93 -6.28
C LEU A 34 6.03 -11.40 -6.39
N LEU A 35 6.03 -10.70 -5.26
CA LEU A 35 6.10 -9.24 -5.24
C LEU A 35 7.46 -8.74 -5.76
N GLN A 36 8.55 -9.43 -5.45
CA GLN A 36 9.86 -9.16 -6.04
C GLN A 36 9.82 -9.34 -7.55
N HIS A 37 9.22 -10.43 -8.06
CA HIS A 37 9.18 -10.67 -9.50
C HIS A 37 8.44 -9.56 -10.27
N VAL A 38 7.22 -9.23 -9.85
CA VAL A 38 6.40 -8.22 -10.57
C VAL A 38 7.00 -6.82 -10.48
N THR A 39 7.79 -6.53 -9.44
CA THR A 39 8.47 -5.24 -9.24
C THR A 39 9.93 -5.21 -9.71
N GLU A 40 10.40 -6.26 -10.40
CA GLU A 40 11.81 -6.40 -10.82
C GLU A 40 12.81 -6.23 -9.67
N ASP A 41 12.54 -6.94 -8.56
CA ASP A 41 13.26 -6.85 -7.29
C ASP A 41 13.29 -5.45 -6.69
N PHE A 42 12.13 -4.77 -6.73
CA PHE A 42 11.96 -3.39 -6.25
C PHE A 42 12.91 -2.40 -6.94
N ALA A 43 13.11 -2.54 -8.25
CA ALA A 43 13.98 -1.68 -9.02
C ALA A 43 13.58 -0.19 -8.94
N GLU A 44 14.57 0.71 -8.94
CA GLU A 44 14.34 2.15 -8.75
C GLU A 44 13.44 2.76 -9.84
N ASN A 45 13.56 2.28 -11.09
CA ASN A 45 12.71 2.69 -12.21
C ASN A 45 11.24 2.26 -12.05
N ARG A 46 10.94 1.35 -11.11
CA ARG A 46 9.58 0.95 -10.75
C ARG A 46 8.98 1.81 -9.64
N GLN A 47 9.76 2.68 -8.98
CA GLN A 47 9.25 3.52 -7.91
C GLN A 47 8.25 4.56 -8.43
N ILE A 48 7.03 4.54 -7.91
CA ILE A 48 5.94 5.48 -8.26
C ILE A 48 5.60 6.45 -7.13
N GLY A 49 6.11 6.21 -5.92
CA GLY A 49 5.93 7.09 -4.78
C GLY A 49 6.85 6.75 -3.62
N ARG A 50 7.12 7.73 -2.76
CA ARG A 50 7.86 7.57 -1.51
C ARG A 50 7.32 8.55 -0.48
N GLY A 51 7.09 8.07 0.74
CA GLY A 51 6.62 8.88 1.86
C GLY A 51 7.13 8.35 3.19
N GLY A 52 6.65 8.93 4.29
CA GLY A 52 7.07 8.55 5.64
C GLY A 52 6.74 7.09 6.01
N PHE A 53 5.75 6.49 5.34
CA PHE A 53 5.30 5.13 5.61
C PHE A 53 5.99 4.07 4.74
N GLY A 54 6.70 4.44 3.68
CA GLY A 54 7.16 3.43 2.72
C GLY A 54 7.52 3.97 1.35
N VAL A 55 7.92 3.04 0.50
CA VAL A 55 8.17 3.24 -0.92
C VAL A 55 7.14 2.44 -1.70
N VAL A 56 6.52 3.04 -2.70
CA VAL A 56 5.53 2.39 -3.56
C VAL A 56 6.16 2.10 -4.91
N TYR A 57 6.10 0.85 -5.33
CA TYR A 57 6.59 0.35 -6.61
C TYR A 57 5.42 -0.06 -7.49
N ARG A 58 5.51 0.20 -8.79
CA ARG A 58 4.63 -0.41 -9.78
C ARG A 58 5.09 -1.84 -10.05
N GLY A 59 4.19 -2.79 -9.90
CA GLY A 59 4.38 -4.15 -10.38
C GLY A 59 3.70 -4.35 -11.73
N ASP A 60 4.39 -4.90 -12.71
CA ASP A 60 3.80 -5.23 -14.00
C ASP A 60 3.32 -6.68 -14.04
N LEU A 61 2.14 -6.87 -14.63
CA LEU A 61 1.52 -8.17 -14.91
C LEU A 61 1.28 -8.29 -16.41
N GLN A 62 0.92 -9.47 -16.91
CA GLN A 62 0.63 -9.62 -18.34
C GLN A 62 -0.57 -8.76 -18.77
N ASN A 63 -1.59 -8.65 -17.92
CA ASN A 63 -2.86 -7.98 -18.22
C ASN A 63 -3.14 -6.75 -17.35
N GLY A 64 -2.10 -6.11 -16.80
CA GLY A 64 -2.29 -4.92 -15.97
C GLY A 64 -1.10 -4.57 -15.11
N SER A 65 -1.36 -3.81 -14.06
CA SER A 65 -0.34 -3.43 -13.10
C SER A 65 -0.92 -3.39 -11.69
N VAL A 66 -0.05 -3.54 -10.71
CA VAL A 66 -0.34 -3.41 -9.27
C VAL A 66 0.53 -2.32 -8.65
N ALA A 67 0.11 -1.81 -7.50
CA ALA A 67 0.93 -0.94 -6.67
C ALA A 67 1.37 -1.70 -5.42
N VAL A 68 2.68 -1.84 -5.22
CA VAL A 68 3.29 -2.55 -4.09
C VAL A 68 3.95 -1.54 -3.17
N LYS A 69 3.34 -1.28 -2.02
CA LYS A 69 3.87 -0.42 -0.96
C LYS A 69 4.75 -1.26 -0.03
N ARG A 70 6.06 -1.06 -0.10
CA ARG A 70 7.06 -1.64 0.81
C ARG A 70 7.28 -0.68 1.97
N LEU A 71 6.95 -1.11 3.18
CA LEU A 71 7.12 -0.29 4.37
C LEU A 71 8.62 -0.17 4.71
N LEU A 72 9.06 1.00 5.17
CA LEU A 72 10.47 1.22 5.49
C LEU A 72 10.87 0.43 6.74
N ASN A 73 11.95 -0.37 6.63
CA ASN A 73 12.64 -0.99 7.75
C ASN A 73 13.41 0.08 8.54
N SER A 74 12.76 0.73 9.50
CA SER A 74 13.52 1.13 10.69
C SER A 74 13.82 -0.17 11.45
N HIS A 75 14.97 -0.31 12.09
CA HIS A 75 15.41 -1.52 12.80
C HIS A 75 14.53 -1.88 14.03
N THR A 76 13.30 -1.37 14.07
CA THR A 76 12.27 -1.45 15.09
C THR A 76 10.89 -1.32 14.41
N ILE A 77 10.57 -2.10 13.37
CA ILE A 77 9.17 -2.16 12.90
C ILE A 77 8.35 -2.72 14.07
N GLU A 78 7.68 -1.84 14.80
CA GLU A 78 6.48 -2.19 15.53
C GLU A 78 5.54 -2.82 14.49
N GLU A 79 5.09 -4.06 14.68
CA GLU A 79 4.16 -4.71 13.72
C GLU A 79 2.84 -3.93 13.59
N GLU A 80 2.58 -3.02 14.53
CA GLU A 80 1.37 -2.22 14.67
C GLU A 80 0.99 -1.40 13.42
N PRO A 81 1.84 -0.59 12.77
CA PRO A 81 1.44 0.15 11.58
C PRO A 81 1.10 -0.76 10.40
N PHE A 82 1.86 -1.84 10.20
CA PHE A 82 1.58 -2.83 9.16
C PHE A 82 0.24 -3.53 9.42
N ASN A 83 0.07 -4.10 10.62
CA ASN A 83 -1.15 -4.79 11.01
C ASN A 83 -2.36 -3.87 10.93
N ARG A 84 -2.23 -2.63 11.41
CA ARG A 84 -3.30 -1.63 11.36
C ARG A 84 -3.74 -1.33 9.93
N GLU A 85 -2.79 -1.05 9.03
CA GLU A 85 -3.12 -0.73 7.64
C GLU A 85 -3.72 -1.95 6.94
N ALA A 86 -3.11 -3.13 7.07
CA ALA A 86 -3.62 -4.38 6.50
C ALA A 86 -5.03 -4.73 7.01
N ILE A 87 -5.26 -4.73 8.33
CA ILE A 87 -6.56 -5.04 8.94
C ILE A 87 -7.62 -4.02 8.54
N SER A 88 -7.26 -2.73 8.45
CA SER A 88 -8.17 -1.68 7.95
C SER A 88 -8.64 -1.94 6.54
N LEU A 89 -7.82 -2.59 5.71
CA LEU A 89 -8.07 -2.74 4.28
C LEU A 89 -8.67 -4.09 3.90
N ILE A 90 -8.43 -5.15 4.67
CA ILE A 90 -8.89 -6.53 4.34
C ILE A 90 -10.38 -6.60 3.99
N SER A 91 -11.23 -5.88 4.72
CA SER A 91 -12.68 -5.94 4.51
C SER A 91 -13.23 -4.80 3.63
N VAL A 92 -12.37 -3.92 3.12
CA VAL A 92 -12.77 -2.72 2.39
C VAL A 92 -12.96 -3.04 0.92
N LYS A 93 -14.21 -2.96 0.46
CA LYS A 93 -14.59 -3.11 -0.93
C LYS A 93 -15.58 -2.03 -1.34
N HIS A 94 -15.09 -1.00 -2.02
CA HIS A 94 -15.92 0.10 -2.50
C HIS A 94 -15.30 0.73 -3.75
N LYS A 95 -16.13 1.10 -4.74
CA LYS A 95 -15.66 1.68 -6.01
C LYS A 95 -14.81 2.95 -5.84
N ASN A 96 -15.04 3.70 -4.75
CA ASN A 96 -14.32 4.94 -4.42
C ASN A 96 -13.23 4.78 -3.35
N VAL A 97 -12.80 3.56 -3.05
CA VAL A 97 -11.64 3.28 -2.20
C VAL A 97 -10.70 2.39 -3.01
N VAL A 98 -9.40 2.61 -2.92
CA VAL A 98 -8.42 1.78 -3.61
C VAL A 98 -8.58 0.33 -3.17
N ARG A 99 -8.64 -0.59 -4.13
CA ARG A 99 -8.80 -2.02 -3.86
C ARG A 99 -7.49 -2.59 -3.34
N PHE A 100 -7.56 -3.12 -2.13
CA PHE A 100 -6.50 -3.90 -1.53
C PHE A 100 -6.50 -5.32 -2.10
N LEU A 101 -5.34 -5.80 -2.54
CA LEU A 101 -5.18 -7.13 -3.15
C LEU A 101 -4.54 -8.12 -2.17
N GLY A 102 -3.79 -7.64 -1.19
CA GLY A 102 -3.14 -8.53 -0.25
C GLY A 102 -1.93 -7.92 0.41
N TYR A 103 -1.27 -8.72 1.23
CA TYR A 103 -0.12 -8.32 2.02
C TYR A 103 0.98 -9.36 1.94
N CYS A 104 2.21 -8.97 2.28
CA CYS A 104 3.32 -9.87 2.52
C CYS A 104 3.91 -9.56 3.89
N ALA A 105 3.96 -10.59 4.74
CA ALA A 105 4.61 -10.55 6.05
C ALA A 105 5.71 -11.61 6.11
N ASN A 106 6.84 -11.34 5.48
CA ASN A 106 7.97 -12.27 5.40
C ASN A 106 9.00 -11.94 6.49
N THR A 107 9.48 -12.96 7.19
CA THR A 107 10.54 -12.84 8.19
C THR A 107 11.56 -13.95 7.94
N GLU A 108 12.81 -13.57 7.68
CA GLU A 108 13.90 -14.51 7.38
C GLU A 108 15.12 -14.22 8.26
N ASN A 109 15.80 -15.27 8.73
CA ASN A 109 17.10 -15.14 9.38
C ASN A 109 18.21 -15.27 8.34
N LYS A 110 19.04 -14.24 8.18
CA LYS A 110 20.20 -14.26 7.28
C LYS A 110 21.50 -14.15 8.05
N ALA A 111 22.47 -14.99 7.70
CA ALA A 111 23.83 -14.84 8.17
C ALA A 111 24.49 -13.66 7.43
N MET A 112 24.77 -12.57 8.14
CA MET A 112 25.43 -11.38 7.61
C MET A 112 26.82 -11.25 8.22
N LEU A 113 27.78 -10.80 7.41
CA LEU A 113 29.13 -10.56 7.88
C LEU A 113 29.17 -9.21 8.60
N HIS A 114 29.48 -9.23 9.90
CA HIS A 114 29.59 -8.02 10.71
C HIS A 114 31.06 -7.65 10.91
N ALA A 115 31.39 -6.41 10.60
CA ALA A 115 32.72 -5.85 10.81
C ALA A 115 32.67 -4.90 12.02
N GLU A 116 33.47 -5.21 13.04
CA GLU A 116 33.75 -4.28 14.14
C GLU A 116 35.20 -3.80 14.00
N PRO A 117 35.48 -2.48 14.13
CA PRO A 117 36.84 -1.98 14.07
C PRO A 117 37.76 -2.71 15.05
N GLY A 118 38.88 -3.23 14.56
CA GLY A 118 39.88 -3.94 15.37
C GLY A 118 39.52 -5.38 15.77
N LYS A 119 38.44 -5.97 15.24
CA LYS A 119 38.08 -7.38 15.47
C LYS A 119 38.00 -8.17 14.16
N ALA A 120 38.13 -9.49 14.27
CA ALA A 120 37.91 -10.40 13.15
C ALA A 120 36.45 -10.35 12.67
N LEU A 121 36.25 -10.52 11.36
CA LEU A 121 34.92 -10.65 10.77
C LEU A 121 34.21 -11.85 11.37
N LYS A 122 32.95 -11.66 11.78
CA LYS A 122 32.10 -12.73 12.31
C LYS A 122 30.78 -12.76 11.56
N TYR A 123 30.24 -13.96 11.36
CA TYR A 123 28.85 -14.12 10.93
C TYR A 123 27.93 -13.87 12.12
N VAL A 124 26.93 -13.02 11.91
CA VAL A 124 25.79 -12.83 12.83
C VAL A 124 24.51 -13.18 12.09
N PHE A 125 23.59 -13.86 12.77
CA PHE A 125 22.25 -14.06 12.23
C PHE A 125 21.44 -12.81 12.52
N VAL A 126 20.96 -12.16 11.47
CA VAL A 126 20.09 -10.99 11.53
C VAL A 126 18.71 -11.41 11.03
N GLU A 127 17.69 -11.05 11.79
CA GLU A 127 16.31 -11.18 11.37
C GLU A 127 15.96 -10.05 10.40
N ILE A 128 15.64 -10.39 9.17
CA ILE A 128 15.18 -9.48 8.13
C ILE A 128 13.67 -9.61 8.01
N ARG A 129 12.97 -8.50 8.23
CA ARG A 129 11.52 -8.41 8.05
C ARG A 129 11.23 -7.66 6.76
N GLU A 130 10.28 -8.20 6.00
CA GLU A 130 9.69 -7.55 4.84
C GLU A 130 8.19 -7.44 5.07
N ARG A 131 7.67 -6.21 5.01
CA ARG A 131 6.26 -5.88 5.18
C ARG A 131 5.79 -5.10 3.97
N LEU A 132 4.93 -5.73 3.17
CA LEU A 132 4.42 -5.14 1.93
C LEU A 132 2.90 -5.20 1.86
N LEU A 133 2.33 -4.20 1.20
CA LEU A 133 0.91 -4.10 0.90
C LEU A 133 0.75 -4.00 -0.62
N CYS A 134 -0.15 -4.77 -1.20
CA CYS A 134 -0.41 -4.82 -2.63
C CYS A 134 -1.81 -4.29 -2.93
N PHE A 135 -1.92 -3.41 -3.92
CA PHE A 135 -3.14 -2.72 -4.31
C PHE A 135 -3.33 -2.77 -5.82
N GLU A 136 -4.56 -2.50 -6.27
CA GLU A 136 -4.77 -2.14 -7.67
C GLU A 136 -3.93 -0.91 -8.04
N TYR A 137 -3.41 -0.88 -9.27
CA TYR A 137 -2.72 0.30 -9.79
C TYR A 137 -3.74 1.29 -10.37
N ILE A 138 -3.62 2.58 -9.99
CA ILE A 138 -4.49 3.67 -10.44
C ILE A 138 -3.68 4.62 -11.34
N ASN A 139 -4.12 4.78 -12.59
CA ASN A 139 -3.26 5.27 -13.68
C ASN A 139 -3.23 6.80 -13.86
N ASN A 140 -4.26 7.56 -13.48
CA ASN A 140 -4.27 9.01 -13.67
C ASN A 140 -3.62 9.79 -12.51
N GLY A 141 -3.03 9.08 -11.55
CA GLY A 141 -2.34 9.68 -10.40
C GLY A 141 -3.30 10.35 -9.43
N SER A 142 -2.76 11.24 -8.60
CA SER A 142 -3.45 11.90 -7.50
C SER A 142 -4.18 13.19 -7.92
N LEU A 143 -5.25 13.52 -7.20
CA LEU A 143 -6.12 14.66 -7.47
C LEU A 143 -5.41 16.01 -7.35
N ASP A 144 -4.39 16.14 -6.50
CA ASP A 144 -3.57 17.35 -6.35
C ASP A 144 -3.00 17.87 -7.68
N LYS A 145 -2.67 16.96 -8.61
CA LYS A 145 -2.17 17.29 -9.95
C LYS A 145 -3.20 18.00 -10.84
N TYR A 146 -4.48 17.95 -10.47
CA TYR A 146 -5.61 18.51 -11.22
C TYR A 146 -6.20 19.77 -10.58
N LEU A 147 -5.64 20.23 -9.46
CA LEU A 147 -6.11 21.42 -8.73
C LEU A 147 -5.44 22.73 -9.19
N THR A 148 -4.98 22.81 -10.44
CA THR A 148 -4.33 24.00 -11.01
C THR A 148 -5.34 25.03 -11.55
N ASP A 149 -4.86 26.25 -11.78
CA ASP A 149 -5.68 27.41 -12.15
C ASP A 149 -6.47 27.27 -13.46
N GLU A 150 -7.55 28.07 -13.54
CA GLU A 150 -8.82 27.88 -14.29
C GLU A 150 -8.76 27.49 -15.77
N LEU A 151 -7.63 27.67 -16.47
CA LEU A 151 -7.54 27.47 -17.92
C LEU A 151 -7.20 26.03 -18.35
N ARG A 152 -6.85 25.14 -17.40
CA ARG A 152 -6.52 23.72 -17.66
C ARG A 152 -7.18 22.74 -16.68
N GLY A 153 -8.10 23.23 -15.86
CA GLY A 153 -8.76 22.44 -14.82
C GLY A 153 -9.85 21.50 -15.37
N LEU A 154 -10.30 20.59 -14.51
CA LEU A 154 -11.40 19.67 -14.83
C LEU A 154 -12.71 20.43 -15.11
N GLU A 155 -13.54 19.93 -16.03
CA GLU A 155 -14.90 20.45 -16.22
C GLU A 155 -15.75 20.27 -14.95
N TRP A 156 -16.73 21.16 -14.75
CA TRP A 156 -17.59 21.12 -13.55
C TRP A 156 -18.25 19.76 -13.35
N HIS A 157 -18.72 19.12 -14.43
CA HIS A 157 -19.33 17.80 -14.35
C HIS A 157 -18.37 16.78 -13.71
N THR A 158 -17.12 16.72 -14.17
CA THR A 158 -16.09 15.84 -13.62
C THR A 158 -15.76 16.17 -12.16
N ARG A 159 -15.64 17.46 -11.82
CA ARG A 159 -15.42 17.90 -10.43
C ARG A 159 -16.54 17.41 -9.50
N TYR A 160 -17.79 17.57 -9.94
CA TYR A 160 -18.94 17.10 -9.17
C TYR A 160 -18.92 15.58 -8.97
N GLN A 161 -18.59 14.80 -10.01
CA GLN A 161 -18.45 13.34 -9.88
C GLN A 161 -17.35 12.95 -8.89
N ILE A 162 -16.23 13.67 -8.90
CA ILE A 162 -15.14 13.46 -7.95
C ILE A 162 -15.60 13.77 -6.52
N ILE A 163 -16.22 14.92 -6.29
CA ILE A 163 -16.72 15.30 -4.96
C ILE A 163 -17.71 14.25 -4.44
N ARG A 164 -18.68 13.86 -5.28
CA ARG A 164 -19.67 12.83 -4.93
C ARG A 164 -19.01 11.51 -4.60
N GLY A 165 -18.08 11.04 -5.44
CA GLY A 165 -17.38 9.77 -5.21
C GLY A 165 -16.54 9.76 -3.93
N ILE A 166 -15.87 10.88 -3.60
CA ILE A 166 -15.16 11.02 -2.32
C ILE A 166 -16.15 10.91 -1.15
N CYS A 167 -17.28 11.60 -1.21
CA CYS A 167 -18.33 11.52 -0.18
C CYS A 167 -18.88 10.09 -0.04
N ASP A 168 -19.19 9.41 -1.15
CA ASP A 168 -19.67 8.02 -1.15
C ASP A 168 -18.67 7.10 -0.46
N GLY A 169 -17.37 7.21 -0.82
CA GLY A 169 -16.29 6.44 -0.19
C GLY A 169 -16.15 6.71 1.30
N LEU A 170 -16.23 7.97 1.72
CA LEU A 170 -16.16 8.35 3.14
C LEU A 170 -17.37 7.87 3.93
N VAL A 171 -18.58 7.95 3.37
CA VAL A 171 -19.80 7.44 4.01
C VAL A 171 -19.68 5.94 4.24
N TYR A 172 -19.24 5.20 3.23
CA TYR A 172 -18.98 3.77 3.33
C TYR A 172 -17.95 3.46 4.44
N LEU A 173 -16.79 4.11 4.42
CA LEU A 173 -15.74 3.90 5.41
C LEU A 173 -16.22 4.19 6.84
N HIS A 174 -16.93 5.30 7.05
CA HIS A 174 -17.39 5.69 8.38
C HIS A 174 -18.57 4.86 8.89
N LYS A 175 -19.60 4.65 8.05
CA LYS A 175 -20.86 4.03 8.49
C LYS A 175 -20.82 2.51 8.45
N GLU A 176 -20.21 1.94 7.42
CA GLU A 176 -20.24 0.48 7.22
C GLU A 176 -19.00 -0.19 7.81
N LYS A 177 -17.84 0.48 7.77
CA LYS A 177 -16.58 -0.09 8.27
C LYS A 177 -16.12 0.49 9.60
N GLY A 178 -16.67 1.62 10.03
CA GLY A 178 -16.22 2.29 11.26
C GLY A 178 -14.76 2.76 11.18
N ILE A 179 -14.25 3.03 9.97
CA ILE A 179 -12.85 3.44 9.72
C ILE A 179 -12.81 4.95 9.51
N VAL A 180 -12.03 5.65 10.32
CA VAL A 180 -11.68 7.07 10.09
C VAL A 180 -10.31 7.15 9.45
N HIS A 181 -10.22 7.79 8.28
CA HIS A 181 -8.98 7.88 7.50
C HIS A 181 -7.88 8.75 8.15
N ARG A 182 -8.26 9.90 8.73
CA ARG A 182 -7.39 10.89 9.43
C ARG A 182 -6.30 11.60 8.60
N ASP A 183 -6.16 11.31 7.31
CA ASP A 183 -5.20 11.96 6.39
C ASP A 183 -5.85 12.31 5.05
N MET A 184 -7.06 12.87 5.09
CA MET A 184 -7.76 13.24 3.86
C MET A 184 -7.11 14.49 3.25
N LYS A 185 -6.47 14.31 2.09
CA LYS A 185 -5.85 15.37 1.29
C LYS A 185 -5.88 15.00 -0.20
N PRO A 186 -5.78 15.96 -1.13
CA PRO A 186 -5.84 15.65 -2.57
C PRO A 186 -4.78 14.65 -3.05
N ALA A 187 -3.60 14.61 -2.42
CA ALA A 187 -2.56 13.60 -2.70
C ALA A 187 -2.99 12.16 -2.38
N ASN A 188 -3.97 11.97 -1.47
CA ASN A 188 -4.51 10.67 -1.05
C ASN A 188 -5.82 10.31 -1.76
N ILE A 189 -6.16 11.03 -2.83
CA ILE A 189 -7.26 10.70 -3.74
C ILE A 189 -6.67 10.39 -5.11
N LEU A 190 -6.63 9.11 -5.48
CA LEU A 190 -6.19 8.69 -6.82
C LEU A 190 -7.37 8.74 -7.80
N LEU A 191 -7.08 8.94 -9.08
CA LEU A 191 -8.07 8.98 -10.16
C LEU A 191 -7.80 7.83 -11.13
N ASP A 192 -8.81 7.01 -11.39
CA ASP A 192 -8.70 5.97 -12.42
C ASP A 192 -8.84 6.54 -13.83
N HIS A 193 -8.73 5.66 -14.84
CA HIS A 193 -8.87 6.00 -16.27
C HIS A 193 -10.20 6.67 -16.63
N ARG A 194 -11.24 6.56 -15.79
CA ARG A 194 -12.56 7.19 -15.96
C ARG A 194 -12.73 8.42 -15.07
N MET A 195 -11.68 8.89 -14.41
CA MET A 195 -11.69 9.99 -13.45
C MET A 195 -12.54 9.70 -12.21
N ILE A 196 -12.75 8.44 -11.87
CA ILE A 196 -13.43 8.04 -10.63
C ILE A 196 -12.42 8.15 -9.48
N PRO A 197 -12.76 8.84 -8.37
CA PRO A 197 -11.86 9.00 -7.24
C PRO A 197 -11.77 7.72 -6.42
N LYS A 198 -10.55 7.40 -5.98
CA LYS A 198 -10.18 6.26 -5.13
C LYS A 198 -9.41 6.77 -3.92
N ILE A 199 -10.01 6.69 -2.73
CA ILE A 199 -9.37 7.04 -1.47
C ILE A 199 -8.25 6.03 -1.18
N THR A 200 -7.06 6.50 -0.80
CA THR A 200 -5.86 5.67 -0.53
C THR A 200 -5.08 6.18 0.67
N ASP A 201 -4.06 5.42 1.10
CA ASP A 201 -3.12 5.73 2.18
C ASP A 201 -3.73 5.72 3.58
N PHE A 202 -4.04 4.51 4.06
CA PHE A 202 -4.65 4.25 5.36
C PHE A 202 -3.61 4.11 6.49
N GLY A 203 -2.36 4.53 6.28
CA GLY A 203 -1.26 4.34 7.23
C GLY A 203 -1.50 4.93 8.63
N ILE A 204 -2.42 5.88 8.74
CA ILE A 204 -2.88 6.45 10.02
C ILE A 204 -4.39 6.28 10.26
N SER A 205 -5.06 5.31 9.65
CA SER A 205 -6.49 5.09 9.91
C SER A 205 -6.76 4.67 11.38
N LYS A 206 -8.03 4.73 11.82
CA LYS A 206 -8.46 4.22 13.13
C LYS A 206 -9.86 3.62 13.06
N PHE A 207 -10.07 2.47 13.71
CA PHE A 207 -11.38 1.88 13.94
C PHE A 207 -12.11 2.58 15.11
N LEU A 208 -13.40 2.86 14.95
CA LEU A 208 -14.20 3.60 15.93
C LEU A 208 -14.76 2.73 17.07
N ASN A 209 -14.77 1.40 16.96
CA ASN A 209 -15.40 0.54 17.97
C ASN A 209 -14.39 -0.42 18.65
N GLY A 210 -13.95 -0.04 19.87
CA GLY A 210 -14.00 -0.96 21.02
C GLY A 210 -12.74 -1.55 21.66
N ALA A 211 -11.68 -0.78 21.95
CA ALA A 211 -10.81 -0.88 23.15
C ALA A 211 -9.46 -0.18 22.93
N THR A 212 -9.45 1.14 23.09
CA THR A 212 -8.42 1.83 23.87
C THR A 212 -8.92 3.24 24.11
N HIS A 213 -9.41 3.47 25.32
CA HIS A 213 -9.25 4.75 25.99
C HIS A 213 -7.74 4.99 26.18
N ALA A 214 -7.00 5.24 25.10
CA ALA A 214 -5.79 6.00 25.19
C ALA A 214 -6.24 7.45 25.31
N VAL A 215 -6.35 7.90 26.56
CA VAL A 215 -6.46 9.31 26.93
C VAL A 215 -5.46 10.07 26.07
N ALA A 216 -5.95 11.01 25.25
CA ALA A 216 -5.10 11.90 24.50
C ALA A 216 -4.37 12.84 25.46
N SER A 217 -3.23 12.42 26.01
CA SER A 217 -2.24 13.33 26.59
C SER A 217 -1.25 13.71 25.50
N ASN A 218 -1.65 14.69 24.69
CA ASN A 218 -0.83 15.78 24.15
C ASN A 218 -1.46 16.31 22.87
N ARG A 219 -2.27 17.36 23.04
CA ARG A 219 -2.52 18.33 21.99
C ARG A 219 -1.22 19.08 21.73
N ILE A 220 -0.58 18.81 20.60
CA ILE A 220 0.26 19.81 19.93
C ILE A 220 -0.20 19.82 18.48
N GLY A 221 -1.14 20.70 18.20
CA GLY A 221 -1.47 21.08 16.84
C GLY A 221 -0.49 22.14 16.36
N SER A 222 -0.08 22.04 15.11
CA SER A 222 0.46 23.16 14.35
C SER A 222 -0.42 23.31 13.10
N LEU A 223 -1.19 24.41 13.11
CA LEU A 223 -1.95 25.09 12.05
C LEU A 223 -2.74 24.22 11.05
#